data_AF-A0ABC8TYH4-F1
#
_entry.id   AF-A0ABC8TYH4-F1
#
_cell.length_a   1.000
_cell.length_b   1.000
_cell.length_c   1.000
_cell.angle_alpha   90.00
_cell.angle_beta   90.00
_cell.angle_gamma   90.00
#
_symmetry.space_group_name_H-M   'P 1'
#
loop_
_entity.id
_entity.type
_entity.pdbx_description
1 polymer ?
#
loop_
_entity_poly.entity_id
_entity_poly.type
_entity_poly.pdbx_seq_one_letter_code
_entity_poly.pdbx_strand_id
1 'polypeptide(L)' 'MEKLEEPRDRVCCIIYDSVMYFAEAVVAHLKIPSIHYHSSSDSYVLACHATPCLLKQGYIPLQ' A
#
# COMPACT_ATOMS: atom_id res chain seq x y z
N MET A 1 3.74 5.35 -38.97
CA MET A 1 4.04 4.03 -38.38
C MET A 1 3.60 4.09 -36.93
N GLU A 2 2.43 3.54 -36.63
CA GLU A 2 1.98 3.31 -35.25
C GLU A 2 2.90 2.25 -34.64
N LYS A 3 3.63 2.62 -33.58
CA LYS A 3 4.27 1.63 -32.71
C LYS A 3 3.14 0.87 -32.03
N LEU A 4 2.85 -0.36 -32.45
CA LEU A 4 2.11 -1.29 -31.60
C LEU A 4 2.98 -1.50 -30.35
N GLU A 5 2.54 -0.99 -29.21
CA GLU A 5 3.14 -1.38 -27.92
C GLU A 5 2.99 -2.90 -27.78
N GLU A 6 4.11 -3.60 -27.74
CA GLU A 6 4.14 -5.04 -27.52
C GLU A 6 3.46 -5.34 -26.18
N PRO A 7 2.53 -6.31 -26.09
CA PRO A 7 1.84 -6.66 -24.84
C PRO A 7 2.77 -7.02 -23.67
N ARG A 8 4.06 -7.27 -23.95
CA ARG A 8 5.09 -7.63 -22.97
C ARG A 8 5.56 -6.46 -22.10
N ASP A 9 5.37 -5.22 -22.55
CA ASP A 9 5.83 -4.04 -21.81
C ASP A 9 4.77 -3.47 -20.85
N ARG A 10 3.56 -4.04 -20.85
CA ARG A 10 2.47 -3.56 -20.00
C ARG A 10 2.55 -4.19 -18.60
N VAL A 11 2.80 -3.35 -17.60
CA VAL A 11 2.70 -3.74 -16.19
C VAL A 11 1.24 -4.11 -15.87
N CYS A 12 1.01 -5.36 -15.45
CA CYS A 12 -0.32 -5.87 -15.16
C CYS A 12 -0.75 -5.72 -13.69
N CYS A 13 0.23 -5.61 -12.77
CA CYS A 13 0.01 -5.50 -11.35
C CYS A 13 1.23 -4.88 -10.66
N ILE A 14 1.01 -4.13 -9.58
CA ILE A 14 2.06 -3.60 -8.70
C ILE A 14 1.95 -4.27 -7.33
N ILE A 15 3.05 -4.87 -6.86
CA ILE A 15 3.16 -5.40 -5.50
C ILE A 15 4.10 -4.46 -4.73
N TYR A 16 3.68 -4.01 -3.55
CA TYR A 16 4.46 -3.06 -2.74
C TYR A 16 4.38 -3.44 -1.26
N ASP A 17 5.47 -3.19 -0.54
CA ASP A 17 5.51 -3.38 0.91
C ASP A 17 4.77 -2.24 1.62
N SER A 18 4.15 -2.57 2.76
CA SER A 18 3.45 -1.63 3.64
C SER A 18 4.26 -0.44 4.14
N VAL A 19 5.60 -0.51 4.15
CA VAL A 19 6.44 0.65 4.47
C VAL A 19 6.45 1.69 3.35
N MET A 20 6.07 1.32 2.13
CA MET A 20 5.95 2.23 0.98
C MET A 20 4.63 3.00 1.02
N TYR A 21 4.42 3.83 2.04
CA TYR A 21 3.17 4.54 2.31
C TYR A 21 2.59 5.35 1.13
N PHE A 22 3.44 5.77 0.19
CA PHE A 22 3.03 6.52 -1.00
C PHE A 22 2.53 5.62 -2.15
N ALA A 23 2.85 4.33 -2.11
CA ALA A 23 2.59 3.41 -3.21
C ALA A 23 1.09 3.30 -3.51
N GLU A 24 0.22 3.36 -2.49
CA GLU A 24 -1.24 3.39 -2.66
C GLU A 24 -1.69 4.55 -3.58
N ALA A 25 -1.16 5.75 -3.36
CA ALA A 25 -1.49 6.90 -4.19
C ALA A 25 -0.97 6.75 -5.62
N VAL A 26 0.22 6.15 -5.79
CA VAL A 26 0.82 5.88 -7.10
C VAL A 26 -0.01 4.85 -7.88
N VAL A 27 -0.41 3.74 -7.27
CA VAL A 27 -1.22 2.72 -7.95
C VAL A 27 -2.61 3.24 -8.32
N ALA A 28 -3.22 4.07 -7.46
CA ALA A 28 -4.48 4.75 -7.75
C ALA A 28 -4.35 5.71 -8.95
N HIS A 29 -3.24 6.45 -9.03
CA HIS A 29 -2.96 7.35 -10.15
C HIS A 29 -2.74 6.58 -11.47
N LEU A 30 -1.97 5.49 -11.41
CA LEU A 30 -1.64 4.66 -12.58
C LEU A 30 -2.82 3.78 -13.05
N LYS A 31 -3.84 3.57 -12.20
CA LYS A 31 -4.99 2.70 -12.47
C LYS A 31 -4.58 1.26 -12.83
N ILE A 32 -3.50 0.79 -12.21
CA ILE A 32 -3.00 -0.58 -12.35
C ILE A 32 -3.47 -1.36 -11.12
N PRO A 33 -3.94 -2.61 -11.28
CA PRO A 33 -4.20 -3.50 -10.14
C PRO A 33 -3.02 -3.55 -9.18
N SER A 34 -3.28 -3.69 -7.89
CA SER A 34 -2.22 -3.69 -6.89
C SER A 34 -2.45 -4.73 -5.79
N ILE A 35 -1.36 -5.21 -5.20
CA ILE A 35 -1.35 -6.09 -4.04
C ILE A 35 -0.49 -5.43 -2.97
N HIS A 36 -1.12 -5.15 -1.83
CA HIS A 36 -0.45 -4.64 -0.64
C HIS A 36 0.19 -5.81 0.12
N TYR A 37 1.51 -5.78 0.28
CA TYR A 37 2.27 -6.80 0.98
C TYR A 37 2.65 -6.32 2.40
N HIS A 38 2.22 -7.07 3.41
CA HIS A 38 2.68 -6.89 4.78
C HIS A 38 3.74 -7.93 5.10
N SER A 39 4.99 -7.49 5.29
CA SER A 39 6.13 -8.34 5.65
C SER A 39 6.21 -8.68 7.14
N SER A 40 5.35 -8.05 7.96
CA SER A 40 5.26 -8.25 9.40
C SER A 40 4.12 -9.20 9.78
N SER A 41 4.00 -9.52 11.08
CA SER A 41 2.93 -10.38 11.58
C SER A 41 1.57 -9.69 11.55
N ASP A 42 0.50 -10.48 11.47
CA ASP A 42 -0.88 -9.97 11.54
C ASP A 42 -1.15 -9.15 12.81
N SER A 43 -0.51 -9.51 13.93
CA SER A 43 -0.60 -8.73 15.18
C SER A 43 -0.07 -7.31 15.02
N TYR A 44 1.01 -7.11 14.28
CA TYR A 44 1.56 -5.78 13.99
C TYR A 44 0.60 -4.99 13.10
N VAL A 45 0.07 -5.62 12.05
CA VAL A 45 -0.89 -5.00 11.13
C VAL A 45 -2.13 -4.51 11.90
N LEU A 46 -2.69 -5.36 12.77
CA LEU A 46 -3.80 -4.99 13.64
C LEU A 46 -3.47 -3.83 14.58
N ALA A 47 -2.28 -3.84 15.18
CA ALA A 47 -1.82 -2.74 16.04
C ALA A 47 -1.72 -1.42 15.26
N CYS A 48 -1.15 -1.43 14.05
CA CYS A 48 -1.06 -0.26 13.18
C CYS A 48 -2.45 0.31 12.84
N HIS A 49 -3.43 -0.55 12.56
CA HIS A 49 -4.81 -0.12 12.29
C HIS A 49 -5.53 0.44 13.52
N ALA A 50 -5.30 -0.15 14.70
CA ALA A 50 -5.96 0.30 15.94
C ALA A 50 -5.34 1.58 16.52
N THR A 51 -4.04 1.77 16.34
CA THR A 51 -3.25 2.84 16.98
C THR A 51 -3.84 4.24 16.80
N PRO A 52 -4.24 4.70 15.59
CA PRO A 52 -4.83 6.03 15.42
C PRO A 52 -6.10 6.24 16.25
N CYS A 53 -6.95 5.21 16.37
CA CYS A 53 -8.18 5.26 17.16
C CYS A 53 -7.85 5.33 18.66
N LEU A 54 -6.94 4.47 19.12
CA LEU A 54 -6.51 4.41 20.51
C LEU A 54 -5.81 5.70 20.95
N LEU A 55 -4.98 6.30 20.08
CA LEU A 55 -4.38 7.62 20.30
C LEU A 55 -5.46 8.70 20.45
N LYS A 56 -6.45 8.73 19.55
CA LYS A 56 -7.55 9.70 19.60
C LYS A 56 -8.40 9.57 20.87
N GLN A 57 -8.53 8.35 21.40
CA GLN A 57 -9.25 8.05 22.63
C GLN A 57 -8.42 8.28 23.89
N GLY A 58 -7.13 8.61 23.78
CA GLY A 58 -6.23 8.82 24.90
C GLY A 58 -5.74 7.53 25.58
N TYR A 59 -5.92 6.37 24.94
CA TYR A 59 -5.42 5.08 25.45
C TYR A 59 -3.92 4.89 25.21
N ILE A 60 -3.33 5.63 24.27
CA ILE A 60 -1.90 5.61 23.98
C ILE A 60 -1.35 7.03 24.25
N PRO A 61 -0.29 7.18 25.05
CA PRO A 61 0.33 8.49 25.26
C PRO A 61 1.06 8.96 23.99
N LEU A 62 0.94 10.24 23.66
CA LEU A 62 1.83 10.89 22.72
C LEU A 62 3.19 11.05 23.41
N GLN A 63 4.26 10.55 22.78
CA GLN A 63 5.64 10.76 23.24
C GLN A 63 6.15 12.15 22.87
#